data_AF-A0A7Y5M897-F1
#
_entry.id   AF-A0A7Y5M897-F1
#
_cell.length_a   1.000
_cell.length_b   1.000
_cell.length_c   1.000
_cell.angle_alpha   90.00
_cell.angle_beta   90.00
_cell.angle_gamma   90.00
#
_symmetry.space_group_name_H-M   'P 1'
#
loop_
_entity.id
_entity.type
_entity.pdbx_description
1 polymer ?
#
loop_
_entity_poly.entity_id
_entity_poly.type
_entity_poly.pdbx_seq_one_letter_code
_entity_poly.pdbx_strand_id
1 'polypeptide(L)'
;MSTKLSTEVSLPRRKGLKIKHLAQQAEAVNTPLPTVQVAVHTPSHSGVGDLLDYTCERPLAPGALVRVPLGAREVLGVVWDGHSAPPPEGRTLRPVAGVLEGIAPLDA
;
A
#
# COMPACT_ATOMS: atom_id res chain seq x y z
N MET A 1 -19.76 -21.67 55.14
CA MET A 1 -19.50 -22.18 53.78
C MET A 1 -20.10 -21.19 52.80
N SER A 2 -19.26 -20.62 51.90
CA SER A 2 -19.64 -19.78 50.73
C SER A 2 -20.36 -18.45 51.02
N THR A 3 -20.11 -17.29 50.38
CA THR A 3 -19.30 -16.95 49.20
C THR A 3 -19.13 -15.43 49.12
N LYS A 4 -17.88 -14.99 48.89
CA LYS A 4 -17.38 -13.92 47.98
C LYS A 4 -18.24 -12.65 47.75
N LEU A 5 -17.78 -11.48 48.21
CA LEU A 5 -16.94 -10.48 47.51
C LEU A 5 -17.78 -9.40 46.76
N SER A 6 -18.15 -8.33 47.48
CA SER A 6 -18.40 -7.02 46.88
C SER A 6 -17.04 -6.39 46.58
N THR A 7 -16.65 -6.32 45.31
CA THR A 7 -15.49 -5.53 44.88
C THR A 7 -15.98 -4.15 44.50
N GLU A 8 -15.68 -3.19 45.36
CA GLU A 8 -15.89 -1.77 45.16
C GLU A 8 -15.01 -1.29 44.00
N VAL A 9 -15.64 -0.85 42.91
CA VAL A 9 -14.94 -0.23 41.77
C VAL A 9 -14.64 1.22 42.15
N SER A 10 -13.46 1.44 42.71
CA SER A 10 -12.88 2.76 42.94
C SER A 10 -12.42 3.36 41.60
N LEU A 11 -13.14 4.38 41.13
CA LEU A 11 -12.78 5.18 39.96
C LEU A 11 -11.68 6.19 40.35
N PRO A 12 -10.49 6.19 39.71
CA PRO A 12 -9.50 7.20 40.00
C PRO A 12 -9.90 8.55 39.38
N ARG A 13 -10.06 9.57 40.24
CA ARG A 13 -10.09 10.98 39.83
C ARG A 13 -8.73 11.37 39.24
N ARG A 14 -8.58 11.25 37.91
CA ARG A 14 -7.41 11.82 37.22
C ARG A 14 -7.71 13.24 36.75
N LYS A 15 -7.32 14.20 37.58
CA LYS A 15 -7.03 15.59 37.19
C LYS A 15 -6.04 15.59 36.02
N GLY A 16 -6.19 16.60 35.16
CA GLY A 16 -5.59 16.69 33.84
C GLY A 16 -4.13 16.28 33.72
N LEU A 17 -3.88 15.45 32.71
CA LEU A 17 -2.58 15.29 32.08
C LEU A 17 -2.85 15.35 30.58
N LYS A 18 -2.39 16.41 29.90
CA LYS A 18 -2.52 16.60 28.45
C LYS A 18 -1.66 15.56 27.74
N ILE A 19 -2.27 14.42 27.43
CA ILE A 19 -1.64 13.36 26.62
C ILE A 19 -1.82 13.75 25.15
N LYS A 20 -0.95 14.61 24.64
CA LYS A 20 -0.80 14.82 23.19
C LYS A 20 -0.12 13.59 22.58
N HIS A 21 -0.83 12.46 22.48
CA HIS A 21 -0.41 11.32 21.66
C HIS A 21 -1.49 10.23 21.51
N LEU A 22 -2.77 10.57 21.64
CA LEU A 22 -3.87 9.59 21.67
C LEU A 22 -4.87 9.82 20.53
N ALA A 23 -4.35 9.91 19.31
CA ALA A 23 -5.12 9.82 18.07
C ALA A 23 -4.59 8.67 17.21
N GLN A 24 -4.62 7.47 17.79
CA GLN A 24 -4.62 6.22 17.03
C GLN A 24 -5.87 5.45 17.44
N GLN A 25 -7.00 6.15 17.38
CA GLN A 25 -8.33 5.59 17.61
C GLN A 25 -8.84 5.09 16.25
N ALA A 26 -8.84 3.76 16.12
CA ALA A 26 -9.70 2.97 15.25
C ALA A 26 -10.38 3.74 14.11
N GLU A 27 -9.62 3.98 13.05
CA GLU A 27 -10.21 4.15 11.74
C GLU A 27 -10.04 2.77 11.10
N ALA A 28 -11.15 2.09 10.78
CA ALA A 28 -11.13 1.14 9.68
C ALA A 28 -10.92 1.99 8.42
N VAL A 29 -9.72 2.59 8.31
CA VAL A 29 -9.27 3.41 7.21
C VAL A 29 -9.32 2.44 6.05
N ASN A 30 -10.19 2.69 5.08
CA ASN A 30 -10.03 2.12 3.76
C ASN A 30 -8.71 2.67 3.20
N THR A 31 -7.59 2.12 3.69
CA THR A 31 -6.25 2.59 3.37
C THR A 31 -6.06 2.25 1.91
N PRO A 32 -6.00 3.24 1.00
CA PRO A 32 -5.82 2.93 -0.40
C PRO A 32 -4.52 2.14 -0.54
N LEU A 33 -4.59 1.04 -1.28
CA LEU A 33 -3.41 0.22 -1.55
C LEU A 33 -2.31 1.11 -2.14
N PRO A 34 -1.04 0.92 -1.73
CA PRO A 34 0.09 1.60 -2.35
C PRO A 34 0.04 1.56 -3.87
N THR A 35 0.38 2.68 -4.52
CA THR A 35 0.51 2.75 -5.98
C THR A 35 1.99 2.78 -6.34
N VAL A 36 2.37 2.02 -7.37
CA VAL A 36 3.74 1.92 -7.88
C VAL A 36 3.76 2.23 -9.37
N GLN A 37 4.77 2.98 -9.81
CA GLN A 37 5.05 3.18 -11.22
C GLN A 37 5.93 2.05 -11.73
N VAL A 38 5.53 1.46 -12.85
CA VAL A 38 6.20 0.30 -13.44
C VAL A 38 6.56 0.63 -14.89
N ALA A 39 7.84 0.55 -15.19
CA ALA A 39 8.35 0.54 -16.56
C ALA A 39 8.10 -0.85 -17.15
N VAL A 40 7.44 -0.91 -18.31
CA VAL A 40 7.21 -2.15 -19.05
C VAL A 40 7.64 -1.99 -20.49
N HIS A 41 8.04 -3.09 -21.12
CA HIS A 41 8.33 -3.07 -22.54
C HIS A 41 7.01 -2.98 -23.35
N THR A 42 6.75 -1.82 -23.95
CA THR A 42 5.63 -1.60 -24.86
C THR A 42 6.13 -1.54 -26.31
N PRO A 43 5.34 -2.02 -27.30
CA PRO A 43 5.66 -1.81 -28.71
C PRO A 43 5.71 -0.30 -29.04
N SER A 44 6.63 0.11 -29.90
CA SER A 44 6.89 1.53 -30.25
C SER A 44 5.68 2.29 -30.79
N HIS A 45 4.68 1.59 -31.33
CA HIS A 45 3.45 2.18 -31.89
C HIS A 45 2.22 2.05 -30.98
N SER A 46 2.40 1.71 -29.70
CA SER A 46 1.28 1.44 -28.78
C SER A 46 0.59 2.68 -28.23
N GLY A 47 1.22 3.86 -28.31
CA GLY A 47 0.73 5.08 -27.66
C GLY A 47 0.77 5.02 -26.12
N VAL A 48 1.37 3.97 -25.54
CA VAL A 48 1.57 3.80 -24.10
C VAL A 48 2.97 4.29 -23.75
N GLY A 49 3.06 5.42 -23.04
CA GLY A 49 4.31 6.10 -22.68
C GLY A 49 4.89 5.70 -21.32
N ASP A 50 6.19 5.97 -21.18
CA ASP A 50 7.13 5.93 -20.05
C ASP A 50 6.84 4.96 -18.89
N LEU A 51 5.85 5.26 -18.04
CA LEU A 51 5.57 4.54 -16.80
C LEU A 51 4.07 4.32 -16.60
N LEU A 52 3.72 3.18 -16.02
CA LEU A 52 2.33 2.79 -15.75
C LEU A 52 2.07 2.62 -14.26
N ASP A 53 0.95 3.16 -13.79
CA ASP A 53 0.52 3.05 -12.40
C ASP A 53 -0.23 1.73 -12.13
N TYR A 54 0.20 1.02 -11.09
CA TYR A 54 -0.45 -0.19 -10.58
C TYR A 54 -0.65 -0.10 -9.07
N THR A 55 -1.72 -0.74 -8.58
CA THR A 55 -1.86 -0.96 -7.13
C THR A 55 -1.01 -2.14 -6.68
N CYS A 56 -0.49 -2.07 -5.46
CA CYS A 56 0.29 -3.12 -4.85
C CYS A 56 -0.14 -3.35 -3.41
N GLU A 57 -0.03 -4.59 -2.93
CA GLU A 57 -0.37 -4.95 -1.56
C GLU A 57 0.59 -4.35 -0.52
N ARG A 58 1.80 -3.99 -0.96
CA ARG A 58 2.86 -3.44 -0.10
C ARG A 58 3.76 -2.48 -0.89
N PRO A 59 4.48 -1.58 -0.22
CA PRO A 59 5.52 -0.78 -0.87
C PRO A 59 6.59 -1.66 -1.51
N LEU A 60 7.07 -1.28 -2.70
CA LEU A 60 8.16 -1.96 -3.41
C LEU A 60 9.34 -1.01 -3.58
N ALA A 61 10.56 -1.53 -3.48
CA ALA A 61 11.75 -0.76 -3.76
C ALA A 61 11.86 -0.47 -5.28
N PRO A 62 12.38 0.71 -5.67
CA PRO A 62 12.81 0.94 -7.05
C PRO A 62 13.77 -0.16 -7.52
N GLY A 63 13.67 -0.53 -8.80
CA GLY A 63 14.42 -1.63 -9.39
C GLY A 63 13.81 -3.03 -9.17
N ALA A 64 12.80 -3.16 -8.30
CA ALA A 64 12.16 -4.46 -8.07
C ALA A 64 11.48 -4.99 -9.35
N LEU A 65 11.65 -6.28 -9.62
CA LEU A 65 11.02 -6.96 -10.76
C LEU A 65 9.61 -7.43 -10.40
N VAL A 66 8.65 -7.12 -11.26
CA VAL A 66 7.24 -7.44 -11.07
C VAL A 66 6.61 -8.00 -12.33
N ARG A 67 5.57 -8.82 -12.19
CA ARG A 67 4.64 -9.16 -13.27
C ARG A 67 3.43 -8.26 -13.17
N VAL A 68 3.04 -7.66 -14.29
CA VAL A 68 1.90 -6.75 -14.35
C VAL A 68 1.00 -7.05 -15.55
N PRO A 69 -0.32 -6.87 -15.42
CA PRO A 69 -1.23 -7.01 -16.56
C PRO A 69 -1.07 -5.84 -17.54
N LEU A 70 -0.91 -6.15 -18.83
CA LEU A 70 -0.89 -5.21 -19.94
C LEU A 70 -1.84 -5.69 -21.04
N GLY A 71 -3.06 -5.13 -21.05
CA GLY A 71 -4.14 -5.61 -21.92
C GLY A 71 -4.60 -7.00 -21.51
N ALA A 72 -4.45 -7.99 -22.41
CA ALA A 72 -4.85 -9.38 -22.20
C ALA A 72 -3.70 -10.31 -21.77
N ARG A 73 -2.48 -9.77 -21.60
CA ARG A 73 -1.29 -10.53 -21.22
C ARG A 73 -0.71 -10.02 -19.90
N GLU A 74 0.11 -10.84 -19.25
CA GLU A 74 1.02 -10.40 -18.20
C GLU A 74 2.42 -10.22 -18.77
N VAL A 75 3.12 -9.18 -18.32
CA VAL A 75 4.48 -8.85 -18.76
C VAL A 75 5.38 -8.57 -17.56
N LEU A 76 6.69 -8.74 -17.76
CA LEU A 76 7.68 -8.31 -16.80
C LEU A 76 7.79 -6.78 -16.83
N GLY A 77 7.87 -6.17 -15.65
CA GLY A 77 8.14 -4.75 -15.46
C GLY A 77 9.13 -4.51 -14.33
N VAL A 78 9.64 -3.29 -14.29
CA VAL A 78 10.57 -2.79 -13.28
C VAL A 78 9.90 -1.65 -12.52
N VAL A 79 9.91 -1.72 -11.19
CA VAL A 79 9.42 -0.61 -10.36
C VAL A 79 10.38 0.59 -10.53
N TRP A 80 9.83 1.74 -10.89
CA TRP A 80 10.60 2.96 -11.07
C TRP A 80 10.49 3.86 -9.83
N ASP A 81 11.54 4.64 -9.53
CA ASP A 81 11.47 5.66 -8.49
C ASP A 81 10.71 6.87 -9.04
N GLY A 82 9.44 6.97 -8.68
CA GLY A 82 8.55 8.01 -9.18
C GLY A 82 7.34 8.22 -8.30
N HIS A 83 6.92 9.48 -8.19
CA HIS A 83 5.65 9.83 -7.56
C HIS A 83 4.50 9.55 -8.53
N SER A 84 3.66 8.57 -8.20
CA SER A 84 2.41 8.36 -8.91
C SER A 84 1.44 9.50 -8.58
N ALA A 85 0.89 10.14 -9.62
CA ALA A 85 -0.20 11.09 -9.42
C ALA A 85 -1.49 10.32 -9.08
N PRO A 86 -2.41 10.91 -8.30
CA PRO A 86 -3.71 10.30 -8.07
C PRO A 86 -4.39 9.99 -9.41
N PRO A 87 -4.95 8.77 -9.60
CA PRO A 87 -5.65 8.45 -10.84
C PRO A 87 -6.86 9.38 -11.01
N PRO A 88 -7.21 9.76 -12.25
CA PRO A 88 -8.38 10.57 -12.52
C PRO A 88 -9.65 9.89 -12.00
N GLU A 89 -10.65 10.68 -11.64
CA GLU A 89 -11.88 10.20 -11.04
C GLU A 89 -12.56 9.11 -11.89
N GLY A 90 -12.98 8.03 -11.24
CA GLY A 90 -13.61 6.88 -11.90
C GLY A 90 -12.67 5.91 -12.60
N ARG A 91 -11.34 6.11 -12.57
CA ARG A 91 -10.37 5.17 -13.12
C ARG A 91 -9.81 4.24 -12.04
N THR A 92 -10.10 2.95 -12.17
CA THR A 92 -9.54 1.91 -11.29
C THR A 92 -8.20 1.43 -11.83
N LEU A 93 -7.16 1.50 -10.99
CA LEU A 93 -5.85 0.92 -11.30
C LEU A 93 -5.90 -0.61 -11.20
N ARG A 94 -5.13 -1.28 -12.06
CA ARG A 94 -4.96 -2.73 -11.99
C ARG A 94 -3.92 -3.10 -10.92
N PRO A 95 -4.07 -4.25 -10.25
CA PRO A 95 -3.05 -4.70 -9.31
C PRO A 95 -1.81 -5.25 -10.03
N VAL A 96 -0.67 -5.15 -9.36
CA VAL A 96 0.53 -5.96 -9.66
C VAL A 96 0.15 -7.43 -9.51
N ALA A 97 0.43 -8.25 -10.53
CA ALA A 97 0.07 -9.67 -10.55
C ALA A 97 1.04 -10.54 -9.72
N GLY A 98 2.26 -10.05 -9.49
CA GLY A 98 3.20 -10.69 -8.56
C GLY A 98 4.56 -10.01 -8.55
N VAL A 99 5.27 -10.13 -7.44
CA VAL A 99 6.67 -9.69 -7.30
C VAL A 99 7.58 -10.89 -7.58
N LEU A 100 8.68 -10.68 -8.30
CA LEU A 100 9.72 -11.69 -8.47
C LEU A 100 10.62 -11.69 -7.22
N GLU A 101 10.20 -12.43 -6.21
CA GLU A 101 10.93 -12.58 -4.95
C GLU A 101 12.27 -13.29 -5.15
N GLY A 102 13.23 -13.03 -4.25
CA GLY A 102 14.55 -13.67 -4.27
C GLY A 102 15.53 -13.13 -5.31
N ILE A 103 15.12 -12.14 -6.11
CA ILE A 103 15.98 -11.36 -6.99
C ILE A 103 16.21 -9.99 -6.35
N ALA A 104 17.47 -9.58 -6.24
CA ALA A 104 17.79 -8.24 -5.77
C ALA A 104 17.20 -7.21 -6.76
N PRO A 105 16.64 -6.08 -6.28
CA PRO A 105 16.25 -4.98 -7.15
C PRO A 105 17.41 -4.57 -8.07
N LEU A 106 17.07 -4.21 -9.31
CA LEU A 106 18.05 -3.68 -10.25
C LEU A 106 18.58 -2.33 -9.75
N ASP A 107 19.88 -2.10 -9.89
CA ASP A 107 20.47 -0.79 -9.62
C ASP A 107 19.91 0.24 -10.62
N ALA A 108 19.75 1.49 -10.15
CA ALA A 108 19.25 2.62 -10.93
C ALA A 108 20.38 3.36 -11.67
#